data_AF-A0A7M7IZ45-F1
#
_entry.id   AF-A0A7M7IZ45-F1
#
_cell.length_a   1.000
_cell.length_b   1.000
_cell.length_c   1.000
_cell.angle_alpha   90.00
_cell.angle_beta   90.00
_cell.angle_gamma   90.00
#
_symmetry.space_group_name_H-M   'P 1'
#
loop_
_entity.id
_entity.type
_entity.pdbx_description
1 polymer ?
#
loop_
_entity_poly.entity_id
_entity_poly.type
_entity_poly.pdbx_seq_one_letter_code
_entity_poly.pdbx_strand_id
1 'polypeptide(L)'
;MALLFFLFSLVPLASAEIWCYSCVSNQPGCRDGVNWYYHHAITCPREDDKCVKVIERKGDELLYTRDCLSNLEAYRHDIPADTYEGCRAAAEAPKLAVFVENNVKEWELKRTRACSIAD
;
A
#
# COMPACT_ATOMS: atom_id res chain seq x y z
N MET A 1 -12.18 13.26 45.94
CA MET A 1 -12.72 12.35 44.90
C MET A 1 -13.22 13.05 43.64
N ALA A 2 -13.97 14.16 43.72
CA ALA A 2 -14.49 14.86 42.52
C ALA A 2 -13.40 15.45 41.59
N LEU A 3 -12.31 15.98 42.16
CA LEU A 3 -11.17 16.55 41.40
C LEU A 3 -10.40 15.52 40.58
N LEU A 4 -10.34 14.26 41.02
CA LEU A 4 -9.69 13.16 40.29
C LEU A 4 -10.54 12.67 39.11
N PHE A 5 -11.88 12.70 39.25
CA PHE A 5 -12.80 12.37 38.16
C PHE A 5 -12.77 13.41 37.03
N PHE A 6 -12.63 14.70 37.37
CA PHE A 6 -12.56 15.79 36.38
C PHE A 6 -11.27 15.78 35.55
N LEU A 7 -10.17 15.27 36.14
CA LEU A 7 -8.89 15.07 35.43
C LEU A 7 -8.95 13.89 34.45
N PHE A 8 -9.76 12.86 34.74
CA PHE A 8 -9.89 11.68 33.88
C PHE A 8 -10.78 11.93 32.64
N SER A 9 -11.72 12.88 32.72
CA SER A 9 -12.60 13.26 31.60
C SER A 9 -11.93 14.11 30.52
N LEU A 10 -10.70 14.58 30.74
CA LEU A 10 -9.94 15.42 29.81
C LEU A 10 -8.91 14.66 28.98
N VAL A 11 -8.83 13.33 29.12
CA VAL A 11 -7.93 12.54 28.28
C VAL A 11 -8.62 12.36 26.93
N PRO A 12 -8.13 12.99 25.84
CA PRO A 12 -8.65 12.68 24.51
C PRO A 12 -8.40 11.19 24.26
N LEU A 13 -9.43 10.51 23.77
CA LEU A 13 -9.31 9.13 23.30
C LEU A 13 -8.23 9.16 22.19
N ALA A 14 -7.04 8.67 22.49
CA ALA A 14 -5.93 8.70 21.55
C ALA A 14 -6.32 7.84 20.35
N SER A 15 -6.55 8.48 19.19
CA SER A 15 -6.67 7.78 17.92
C SER A 15 -5.29 7.22 17.58
N ALA A 16 -5.20 5.90 17.42
CA ALA A 16 -3.98 5.28 16.94
C ALA A 16 -3.83 5.58 15.45
N GLU A 17 -3.15 6.68 15.12
CA GLU A 17 -2.74 6.95 13.74
C GLU A 17 -1.68 5.91 13.34
N ILE A 18 -1.92 5.19 12.26
CA ILE A 18 -0.94 4.26 11.67
C ILE A 18 0.03 5.03 10.79
N TRP A 19 1.31 4.65 10.88
CA TRP A 19 2.41 5.28 10.14
C TRP A 19 2.99 4.29 9.14
N CYS A 20 3.03 4.68 7.87
CA CYS A 20 3.52 3.84 6.78
C CYS A 20 4.59 4.57 5.97
N TYR A 21 5.59 3.84 5.45
CA TYR A 21 6.50 4.43 4.46
C TYR A 21 5.79 4.59 3.12
N SER A 22 5.90 5.78 2.52
CA SER A 22 5.38 6.06 1.17
C SER A 22 6.53 6.24 0.20
N CYS A 23 6.67 5.33 -0.78
CA CYS A 23 7.72 5.40 -1.80
C CYS A 23 7.39 4.57 -3.04
N VAL A 24 8.05 4.88 -4.14
CA VAL A 24 7.94 4.16 -5.42
C VAL A 24 9.33 3.86 -6.01
N SER A 25 9.48 2.78 -6.78
CA SER A 25 10.80 2.32 -7.27
C SER A 25 11.55 3.25 -8.22
N ASN A 26 10.93 4.31 -8.72
CA ASN A 26 11.65 5.38 -9.44
C ASN A 26 12.41 6.32 -8.49
N GLN A 27 12.20 6.22 -7.17
CA GLN A 27 12.92 6.96 -6.15
C GLN A 27 14.07 6.10 -5.58
N PRO A 28 15.23 6.70 -5.24
CA PRO A 28 16.33 5.98 -4.64
C PRO A 28 15.93 5.39 -3.29
N GLY A 29 16.37 4.17 -2.98
CA GLY A 29 16.10 3.53 -1.70
C GLY A 29 14.70 2.91 -1.54
N CYS A 30 13.89 2.83 -2.61
CA CYS A 30 12.61 2.12 -2.61
C CYS A 30 12.66 0.85 -3.48
N ARG A 31 13.05 -0.27 -2.88
CA ARG A 31 13.12 -1.59 -3.55
C ARG A 31 12.50 -2.64 -2.63
N ASP A 32 13.09 -3.83 -2.52
CA ASP A 32 12.60 -4.85 -1.60
C ASP A 32 12.58 -4.37 -0.15
N GLY A 33 13.55 -3.55 0.25
CA GLY A 33 13.52 -2.73 1.47
C GLY A 33 13.31 -1.23 1.18
N VAL A 34 12.94 -0.50 2.23
CA VAL A 34 12.90 0.97 2.22
C VAL A 34 14.10 1.52 2.98
N ASN A 35 14.79 2.50 2.41
CA ASN A 35 15.83 3.24 3.12
C ASN A 35 15.21 4.46 3.81
N TRP A 36 15.07 4.37 5.13
CA TRP A 36 14.50 5.40 6.00
C TRP A 36 15.27 6.74 5.97
N TYR A 37 16.52 6.74 5.51
CA TYR A 37 17.27 7.99 5.30
C TYR A 37 16.69 8.84 4.16
N TYR A 38 16.12 8.19 3.14
CA TYR A 38 15.53 8.87 1.98
C TYR A 38 14.02 9.03 2.08
N HIS A 39 13.34 8.09 2.76
CA HIS A 39 11.88 8.04 2.85
C HIS A 39 11.45 8.13 4.31
N HIS A 40 10.56 9.08 4.62
CA HIS A 40 9.96 9.20 5.93
C HIS A 40 8.62 8.44 5.97
N ALA A 41 8.19 8.08 7.18
CA ALA A 41 6.85 7.54 7.39
C ALA A 41 5.82 8.68 7.34
N ILE A 42 4.66 8.40 6.75
CA ILE A 42 3.50 9.28 6.66
C ILE A 42 2.37 8.72 7.53
N THR A 43 1.49 9.59 8.01
CA THR A 43 0.25 9.21 8.67
C THR A 43 -0.80 8.83 7.64
N CYS A 44 -1.48 7.71 7.84
CA CYS A 44 -2.56 7.28 6.96
C CYS A 44 -3.90 7.94 7.33
N PRO A 45 -4.79 8.17 6.34
CA PRO A 45 -6.02 8.93 6.55
C PRO A 45 -7.17 8.13 7.18
N ARG A 46 -7.13 6.78 7.15
CA ARG A 46 -8.16 5.92 7.75
C ARG A 46 -7.65 5.25 9.03
N GLU A 47 -8.56 4.96 9.96
CA GLU A 47 -8.24 4.25 11.21
C GLU A 47 -8.00 2.75 10.99
N ASP A 48 -8.64 2.17 9.98
CA ASP A 48 -8.52 0.76 9.59
C ASP A 48 -7.47 0.51 8.49
N ASP A 49 -6.68 1.54 8.17
CA ASP A 49 -5.69 1.49 7.11
C ASP A 49 -4.58 0.48 7.38
N LYS A 50 -3.90 0.08 6.31
CA LYS A 50 -2.79 -0.88 6.35
C LYS A 50 -1.61 -0.35 5.56
N CYS A 51 -0.40 -0.65 6.03
CA CYS A 51 0.80 -0.43 5.24
C CYS A 51 0.92 -1.53 4.19
N VAL A 52 1.06 -1.15 2.92
CA VAL A 52 1.03 -2.09 1.81
C VAL A 52 2.30 -1.98 0.98
N LYS A 53 2.84 -3.12 0.53
CA LYS A 53 4.00 -3.21 -0.38
C LYS A 53 3.60 -3.91 -1.67
N VAL A 54 3.23 -3.15 -2.68
CA VAL A 54 2.89 -3.70 -3.99
C VAL A 54 4.15 -3.96 -4.80
N ILE A 55 4.28 -5.18 -5.32
CA ILE A 55 5.38 -5.61 -6.19
C ILE A 55 4.81 -5.93 -7.55
N GLU A 56 5.12 -5.11 -8.55
CA GLU A 56 4.69 -5.31 -9.94
C GLU A 56 5.87 -5.79 -10.79
N ARG A 57 5.62 -6.76 -11.66
CA ARG A 57 6.58 -7.13 -12.71
C ARG A 57 6.18 -6.41 -14.00
N LYS A 58 7.13 -5.70 -14.60
CA LYS A 58 6.97 -5.07 -15.92
C LYS A 58 8.13 -5.50 -16.81
N GLY A 59 7.90 -6.49 -17.67
CA GLY A 59 8.96 -7.17 -18.41
C GLY A 59 9.97 -7.82 -17.44
N ASP A 60 11.25 -7.45 -17.57
CA ASP A 60 12.34 -7.95 -16.72
C ASP A 60 12.51 -7.17 -15.41
N GLU A 61 11.82 -6.04 -15.23
CA GLU A 61 11.94 -5.19 -14.06
C GLU A 61 10.88 -5.50 -12.99
N LEU A 62 11.29 -5.39 -11.72
CA LEU A 62 10.39 -5.42 -10.56
C LEU A 62 10.26 -4.01 -9.99
N LEU A 63 9.03 -3.53 -9.94
CA LEU A 63 8.66 -2.24 -9.38
C LEU A 63 8.02 -2.45 -8.01
N TYR A 64 8.42 -1.64 -7.04
CA TYR A 64 7.94 -1.63 -5.67
C TYR A 64 7.22 -0.32 -5.41
N THR A 65 6.03 -0.41 -4.84
CA THR A 65 5.26 0.73 -4.34
C THR A 65 4.89 0.45 -2.90
N ARG A 66 5.20 1.37 -2.00
CA ARG A 66 4.76 1.34 -0.62
C ARG A 66 3.91 2.56 -0.34
N ASP A 67 2.79 2.37 0.34
CA ASP A 67 1.90 3.45 0.75
C ASP A 67 0.89 2.96 1.79
N CYS A 68 -0.02 3.83 2.21
CA CYS A 68 -1.28 3.46 2.86
C CYS A 68 -2.22 2.76 1.87
N LEU A 69 -2.94 1.73 2.32
CA LEU A 69 -3.91 1.00 1.49
C LEU A 69 -4.96 1.95 0.90
N SER A 70 -5.50 2.87 1.70
CA SER A 70 -6.51 3.83 1.24
C SER A 70 -6.05 4.71 0.08
N ASN A 71 -4.75 5.03 0.02
CA ASN A 71 -4.17 5.85 -1.04
C ASN A 71 -4.13 5.07 -2.36
N LEU A 72 -3.82 3.77 -2.31
CA LEU A 72 -3.74 2.93 -3.49
C LEU A 72 -5.12 2.55 -4.02
N GLU A 73 -6.10 2.30 -3.14
CA GLU A 73 -7.48 1.96 -3.51
C GLU A 73 -8.13 3.01 -4.41
N ALA A 74 -7.71 4.28 -4.29
CA ALA A 74 -8.23 5.38 -5.09
C ALA A 74 -8.00 5.20 -6.61
N TYR A 75 -6.95 4.46 -7.01
CA TYR A 75 -6.59 4.30 -8.43
C TYR A 75 -6.25 2.85 -8.82
N ARG A 76 -6.26 1.91 -7.87
CA ARG A 76 -6.03 0.49 -8.11
C ARG A 76 -7.23 -0.37 -7.79
N HIS A 77 -7.66 -1.13 -8.79
CA HIS A 77 -8.79 -2.06 -8.69
C HIS A 77 -8.37 -3.54 -8.65
N ASP A 78 -7.07 -3.80 -8.69
CA ASP A 78 -6.51 -5.15 -8.67
C ASP A 78 -5.90 -5.51 -7.30
N ILE A 79 -6.14 -4.67 -6.30
CA ILE A 79 -5.85 -4.99 -4.90
C ILE A 79 -6.93 -5.99 -4.44
N PRO A 80 -6.56 -7.15 -3.87
CA PRO A 80 -7.53 -8.11 -3.36
C PRO A 80 -8.38 -7.50 -2.24
N ALA A 81 -9.67 -7.83 -2.22
CA ALA A 81 -10.60 -7.39 -1.18
C ALA A 81 -10.28 -8.00 0.20
N ASP A 82 -9.51 -9.09 0.21
CA ASP A 82 -8.98 -9.67 1.44
C ASP A 82 -7.75 -8.87 1.91
N THR A 83 -7.91 -8.20 3.05
CA THR A 83 -6.90 -7.36 3.71
C THR A 83 -6.24 -8.05 4.91
N TYR A 84 -6.24 -9.39 4.98
CA TYR A 84 -5.40 -10.12 5.92
C TYR A 84 -3.91 -10.00 5.55
N GLU A 85 -3.06 -10.01 6.58
CA GLU A 85 -1.60 -9.91 6.44
C GLU A 85 -1.03 -10.98 5.50
N GLY A 86 -0.05 -10.56 4.69
CA GLY A 86 0.67 -11.43 3.77
C GLY A 86 0.58 -11.05 2.30
N CYS A 87 1.40 -11.74 1.51
CA CYS A 87 1.46 -11.58 0.07
C CYS A 87 0.34 -12.37 -0.63
N ARG A 88 -0.42 -11.70 -1.49
CA ARG A 88 -1.47 -12.31 -2.32
C ARG A 88 -1.19 -12.07 -3.80
N ALA A 89 -1.97 -12.74 -4.65
CA ALA A 89 -2.00 -12.41 -6.07
C ALA A 89 -2.90 -11.18 -6.27
N ALA A 90 -2.65 -10.44 -7.35
CA ALA A 90 -3.55 -9.37 -7.77
C ALA A 90 -4.95 -9.92 -8.05
N ALA A 91 -5.99 -9.19 -7.66
CA ALA A 91 -7.34 -9.50 -8.05
C ALA A 91 -7.49 -9.37 -9.57
N GLU A 92 -8.34 -10.20 -10.15
CA GLU A 92 -8.62 -10.13 -11.58
C GLU A 92 -9.31 -8.80 -11.90
N ALA A 93 -8.67 -8.00 -12.76
CA ALA A 93 -9.21 -6.74 -13.23
C ALA A 93 -9.71 -6.92 -14.68
N PRO A 94 -11.00 -7.25 -14.91
CA PRO A 94 -11.52 -7.62 -16.24
C PRO A 94 -11.46 -6.49 -17.27
N LYS A 95 -11.22 -5.24 -16.84
CA LYS A 95 -11.10 -4.05 -17.70
C LYS A 95 -9.65 -3.67 -18.01
N LEU A 96 -8.65 -4.33 -17.42
CA LEU A 96 -7.24 -4.08 -17.77
C LEU A 96 -6.95 -4.68 -19.16
N ALA A 97 -6.26 -3.91 -20.01
CA ALA A 97 -5.74 -4.39 -21.30
C ALA A 97 -6.78 -4.82 -22.37
N VAL A 98 -8.08 -4.62 -22.15
CA VAL A 98 -9.15 -5.08 -23.05
C VAL A 98 -9.08 -4.45 -24.45
N PHE A 99 -8.46 -3.27 -24.60
CA PHE A 99 -8.40 -2.52 -25.85
C PHE A 99 -6.97 -2.36 -26.42
N VAL A 100 -6.01 -3.16 -25.97
CA VAL A 100 -4.63 -3.10 -26.48
C VAL A 100 -4.27 -4.43 -27.13
N GLU A 101 -4.29 -4.47 -28.47
CA GLU A 101 -3.67 -5.56 -29.23
C GLU A 101 -2.15 -5.47 -29.04
N ASN A 102 -1.60 -6.36 -28.23
CA ASN A 102 -0.17 -6.39 -27.98
C ASN A 102 0.47 -7.67 -28.49
N ASN A 103 1.22 -7.55 -29.58
CA ASN A 103 2.00 -8.64 -30.17
C ASN A 103 3.42 -8.74 -29.60
N VAL A 104 3.77 -7.91 -28.61
CA VAL A 104 5.10 -7.81 -28.00
C VAL A 104 5.08 -8.50 -26.64
N LYS A 105 5.90 -9.54 -26.45
CA LYS A 105 5.88 -10.41 -25.25
C LYS A 105 6.30 -9.67 -23.97
N GLU A 106 7.10 -8.63 -24.12
CA GLU A 106 7.73 -7.87 -23.05
C GLU A 106 6.77 -6.93 -22.31
N TRP A 107 5.58 -6.69 -22.90
CA TRP A 107 4.57 -5.81 -22.37
C TRP A 107 3.45 -6.64 -21.70
N GLU A 108 3.78 -7.35 -20.62
CA GLU A 108 2.78 -8.01 -19.79
C GLU A 108 1.82 -6.97 -19.18
N LEU A 109 0.71 -6.71 -19.87
CA LEU A 109 -0.34 -5.79 -19.40
C LEU A 109 -1.14 -6.40 -18.23
N LYS A 110 -1.11 -7.73 -18.06
CA LYS A 110 -1.73 -8.43 -16.93
C LYS A 110 -0.76 -8.42 -15.74
N ARG A 111 -1.16 -7.78 -14.65
CA ARG A 111 -0.39 -7.74 -13.41
C ARG A 111 -0.39 -9.11 -12.75
N THR A 112 0.75 -9.78 -12.78
CA THR A 112 0.90 -11.17 -12.30
C THR A 112 1.10 -11.28 -10.79
N ARG A 113 1.38 -10.18 -10.07
CA ARG A 113 1.63 -10.19 -8.60
C ARG A 113 1.20 -8.87 -7.96
N ALA A 114 0.54 -8.94 -6.81
CA ALA A 114 0.27 -7.79 -5.94
C ALA A 114 0.35 -8.24 -4.48
N CYS A 115 1.52 -8.15 -3.85
CA CYS A 115 1.60 -8.35 -2.40
C CYS A 115 0.80 -7.22 -1.73
N SER A 116 -0.28 -7.57 -1.03
CA SER A 116 -1.14 -6.58 -0.41
C SER A 116 -0.60 -6.12 0.93
N ILE A 117 -0.02 -6.94 1.82
CA ILE A 117 0.33 -6.45 3.17
C ILE A 117 1.67 -7.03 3.61
N ALA A 118 2.64 -6.16 3.90
CA ALA A 118 3.95 -6.53 4.43
C ALA A 118 4.33 -5.59 5.58
N ASP A 119 4.90 -6.19 6.63
CA ASP A 119 5.43 -5.58 7.85
C ASP A 119 6.20 -4.25 7.66
#